data_AF-A0A9E5GB31-F1
#
_entry.id   AF-A0A9E5GB31-F1
#
_cell.length_a   1.000
_cell.length_b   1.000
_cell.length_c   1.000
_cell.angle_alpha   90.00
_cell.angle_beta   90.00
_cell.angle_gamma   90.00
#
_symmetry.space_group_name_H-M   'P 1'
#
loop_
_entity.id
_entity.type
_entity.pdbx_description
1 polymer ?
#
loop_
_entity_poly.entity_id
_entity_poly.type
_entity_poly.pdbx_seq_one_letter_code
_entity_poly.pdbx_strand_id
1 'polypeptide(L)'
;MLNDTKATKIALLVLVVILGLSFSLLRGCDITSRGSRADQSVAFTSSDSLKVSTITNNIIIKIDPKATQASVSIGKSDNDTLSVTKASSQLSVEVKPKKRLFFNIFSYKPSDLVITLPTSELNNLDVSSVSGSIQVLQPITAQQIKLNSTSGKIDALDVLA
;
A
#
# COMPACT_ATOMS: atom_id res chain seq x y z
N MET A 1 43.42 -6.50 44.36
CA MET A 1 43.70 -7.63 43.44
C MET A 1 43.18 -7.29 42.05
N LEU A 2 43.95 -6.54 41.28
CA LEU A 2 43.97 -6.57 39.82
C LEU A 2 45.45 -6.52 39.50
N ASN A 3 46.01 -7.53 38.85
CA ASN A 3 47.29 -7.44 38.14
C ASN A 3 47.49 -8.71 37.32
N ASP A 4 46.61 -8.89 36.34
CA ASP A 4 47.00 -9.64 35.15
C ASP A 4 46.73 -8.75 33.93
N THR A 5 47.72 -7.90 33.66
CA THR A 5 47.71 -6.90 32.59
C THR A 5 47.52 -7.50 31.20
N LYS A 6 47.74 -8.81 31.02
CA LYS A 6 47.51 -9.51 29.76
C LYS A 6 46.04 -9.90 29.61
N ALA A 7 45.44 -10.46 30.66
CA ALA A 7 44.03 -10.84 30.67
C ALA A 7 43.10 -9.62 30.48
N THR A 8 43.42 -8.49 31.10
CA THR A 8 42.63 -7.25 30.94
C THR A 8 42.71 -6.69 29.52
N LYS A 9 43.87 -6.77 28.85
CA LYS A 9 44.03 -6.34 27.45
C LYS A 9 43.25 -7.22 26.48
N ILE A 10 43.25 -8.54 26.71
CA ILE A 10 42.50 -9.49 25.88
C ILE A 10 40.99 -9.29 26.07
N ALA A 11 40.53 -9.10 27.31
CA ALA A 11 39.12 -8.82 27.60
C ALA A 11 38.64 -7.53 26.90
N LEU A 12 39.48 -6.50 26.87
CA LEU A 12 39.15 -5.23 26.21
C LEU A 12 39.07 -5.37 24.69
N LEU A 13 39.96 -6.14 24.07
CA LEU A 13 39.91 -6.45 22.64
C LEU A 13 38.63 -7.22 22.25
N VAL A 14 38.27 -8.24 23.04
CA VAL A 14 37.04 -9.02 22.81
C VAL A 14 35.81 -8.12 22.94
N LEU A 15 35.78 -7.22 23.92
CA LEU A 15 34.68 -6.28 24.12
C LEU A 15 34.54 -5.30 22.95
N VAL A 16 35.63 -4.79 22.40
CA VAL A 16 35.61 -3.91 21.21
C VAL A 16 35.09 -4.65 19.97
N VAL A 17 35.46 -5.92 19.79
CA VAL A 17 34.97 -6.75 18.67
C VAL A 17 33.47 -7.03 18.81
N ILE A 18 33.00 -7.36 20.02
CA ILE A 18 31.56 -7.57 20.29
C ILE A 18 30.78 -6.28 20.04
N LEU A 19 31.28 -5.13 20.49
CA LEU A 19 30.65 -3.84 20.23
C LEU A 19 30.64 -3.51 18.73
N GLY A 20 31.73 -3.73 18.00
CA GLY A 20 31.79 -3.52 16.54
C GLY A 20 30.84 -4.42 15.75
N LEU A 21 30.72 -5.69 16.13
CA LEU A 21 29.78 -6.64 15.51
C LEU A 21 28.32 -6.27 15.83
N SER A 22 28.03 -5.88 17.08
CA SER A 22 26.69 -5.43 17.47
C SER A 22 26.29 -4.14 16.74
N PHE A 23 27.23 -3.21 16.52
CA PHE A 23 26.97 -1.97 15.79
C PHE A 23 26.75 -2.22 14.28
N SER A 24 27.44 -3.22 13.73
CA SER A 24 27.25 -3.68 12.34
C SER A 24 25.88 -4.33 12.13
N LEU A 25 25.38 -5.07 13.13
CA LEU A 25 24.01 -5.61 13.11
C LEU A 25 22.94 -4.52 13.29
N LEU A 26 23.23 -3.45 14.05
CA LEU A 26 22.29 -2.35 14.26
C LEU A 26 22.20 -1.37 13.08
N ARG A 27 23.25 -1.24 12.26
CA ARG A 27 23.26 -0.36 11.06
C ARG A 27 23.18 -1.11 9.72
N GLY A 28 23.27 -2.43 9.72
CA GLY A 28 23.43 -3.26 8.51
C GLY A 28 22.12 -3.77 7.89
N CYS A 29 21.01 -3.05 8.02
CA CYS A 29 19.73 -3.47 7.40
C CYS A 29 18.96 -2.31 6.76
N ASP A 30 19.64 -1.38 6.09
CA ASP A 30 19.03 -0.52 5.08
C ASP A 30 19.29 -1.10 3.68
N ILE A 31 18.89 -2.35 3.49
CA ILE A 31 18.82 -2.99 2.18
C ILE A 31 17.58 -2.45 1.46
N THR A 32 17.81 -1.44 0.64
CA THR A 32 17.11 -1.17 -0.63
C THR A 32 15.58 -1.34 -0.63
N SER A 33 14.83 -0.41 -0.05
CA SER A 33 13.41 -0.22 -0.39
C SER A 33 13.26 0.72 -1.59
N ARG A 34 14.02 0.46 -2.67
CA ARG A 34 13.86 1.17 -3.95
C ARG A 34 12.53 0.70 -4.56
N GLY A 35 11.45 1.44 -4.29
CA GLY A 35 10.12 1.21 -4.90
C GLY A 35 9.33 0.01 -4.37
N SER A 36 9.43 -0.30 -3.07
CA SER A 36 8.58 -1.34 -2.47
C SER A 36 7.10 -0.91 -2.58
N ARG A 37 6.25 -1.77 -3.15
CA ARG A 37 4.79 -1.62 -3.12
C ARG A 37 4.24 -2.67 -2.15
N ALA A 38 3.17 -2.33 -1.44
CA ALA A 38 2.42 -3.28 -0.63
C ALA A 38 1.35 -3.90 -1.54
N ASP A 39 1.61 -5.14 -1.97
CA ASP A 39 0.73 -5.89 -2.86
C ASP A 39 -0.08 -6.90 -2.06
N GLN A 40 -1.40 -6.90 -2.27
CA GLN A 40 -2.32 -7.86 -1.69
C GLN A 40 -3.16 -8.47 -2.81
N SER A 41 -3.12 -9.80 -2.93
CA SER A 41 -3.94 -10.53 -3.90
C SER A 41 -5.13 -11.16 -3.20
N VAL A 42 -6.30 -11.04 -3.81
CA VAL A 42 -7.57 -11.52 -3.27
C VAL A 42 -8.35 -12.18 -4.40
N ALA A 43 -8.94 -13.35 -4.14
CA ALA A 43 -9.85 -13.99 -5.09
C ALA A 43 -10.97 -13.01 -5.46
N PHE A 44 -11.28 -12.88 -6.75
CA PHE A 44 -12.27 -11.93 -7.24
C PHE A 44 -12.95 -12.49 -8.48
N THR A 45 -14.28 -12.42 -8.53
CA THR A 45 -15.11 -12.95 -9.63
C THR A 45 -16.04 -11.85 -10.18
N SER A 46 -16.67 -12.10 -11.32
CA SER A 46 -17.59 -11.11 -11.94
C SER A 46 -18.86 -10.82 -11.12
N SER A 47 -19.23 -11.73 -10.23
CA SER A 47 -20.32 -11.53 -9.27
C SER A 47 -19.95 -10.64 -8.08
N ASP A 48 -18.65 -10.35 -7.90
CA ASP A 48 -18.18 -9.58 -6.76
C ASP A 48 -18.37 -8.07 -6.99
N SER A 49 -18.55 -7.34 -5.89
CA SER A 49 -18.61 -5.88 -5.85
C SER A 49 -17.27 -5.32 -5.38
N LEU A 50 -16.85 -4.21 -5.96
CA LEU A 50 -15.65 -3.49 -5.56
C LEU A 50 -16.02 -2.19 -4.87
N LYS A 51 -15.58 -2.02 -3.63
CA LYS A 51 -15.68 -0.78 -2.87
C LYS A 51 -14.29 -0.25 -2.56
N VAL A 52 -14.00 0.97 -3.01
CA VAL A 52 -12.71 1.64 -2.80
C VAL A 52 -12.93 2.98 -2.14
N SER A 53 -12.21 3.23 -1.06
CA SER A 53 -12.23 4.53 -0.39
C SER A 53 -10.83 5.00 -0.03
N THR A 54 -10.53 6.23 -0.43
CA THR A 54 -9.25 6.89 -0.14
C THR A 54 -9.49 8.34 0.26
N ILE A 55 -8.54 8.93 0.98
CA ILE A 55 -8.61 10.37 1.29
C ILE A 55 -7.76 11.16 0.30
N THR A 56 -6.51 10.78 0.11
CA THR A 56 -5.51 11.58 -0.61
C THR A 56 -4.85 10.85 -1.78
N ASN A 57 -4.97 9.53 -1.82
CA ASN A 57 -4.31 8.69 -2.81
C ASN A 57 -5.07 8.69 -4.13
N ASN A 58 -4.35 8.75 -5.25
CA ASN A 58 -4.96 8.51 -6.55
C ASN A 58 -5.39 7.04 -6.64
N ILE A 59 -6.55 6.79 -7.23
CA ILE A 59 -7.10 5.46 -7.46
C ILE A 59 -6.97 5.17 -8.95
N ILE A 60 -6.24 4.12 -9.30
CA ILE A 60 -6.07 3.66 -10.68
C ILE A 60 -6.64 2.25 -10.77
N ILE A 61 -7.71 2.07 -11.53
CA ILE A 61 -8.34 0.79 -11.77
C ILE A 61 -7.88 0.26 -13.13
N LYS A 62 -7.37 -0.97 -13.13
CA LYS A 62 -6.87 -1.70 -14.28
C LYS A 62 -7.58 -3.03 -14.41
N ILE A 63 -7.76 -3.48 -15.64
CA ILE A 63 -8.22 -4.85 -15.93
C ILE A 63 -7.06 -5.62 -16.56
N ASP A 64 -6.76 -6.79 -16.00
CA ASP A 64 -5.82 -7.75 -16.58
C ASP A 64 -6.51 -9.12 -16.71
N PRO A 65 -6.99 -9.51 -17.90
CA PRO A 65 -7.69 -10.78 -18.09
C PRO A 65 -6.75 -12.00 -17.95
N LYS A 66 -5.43 -11.80 -17.85
CA LYS A 66 -4.47 -12.87 -17.55
C LYS A 66 -4.31 -13.09 -16.05
N ALA A 67 -4.78 -12.15 -15.22
CA ALA A 67 -4.74 -12.31 -13.78
C ALA A 67 -5.84 -13.28 -13.32
N THR A 68 -5.52 -14.13 -12.34
CA THR A 68 -6.48 -15.08 -11.74
C THR A 68 -7.16 -14.50 -10.49
N GLN A 69 -6.63 -13.42 -9.95
CA GLN A 69 -7.06 -12.78 -8.71
C GLN A 69 -7.00 -11.26 -8.86
N ALA A 70 -7.79 -10.54 -8.06
CA ALA A 70 -7.64 -9.10 -7.96
C ALA A 70 -6.38 -8.79 -7.15
N SER A 71 -5.58 -7.84 -7.63
CA SER A 71 -4.41 -7.34 -6.91
C SER A 71 -4.63 -5.88 -6.52
N VAL A 72 -4.34 -5.58 -5.26
CA VAL A 72 -4.36 -4.23 -4.70
C VAL A 72 -2.94 -3.87 -4.35
N SER A 73 -2.43 -2.81 -4.96
CA SER A 73 -1.04 -2.41 -4.86
C SER A 73 -0.94 -0.93 -4.53
N ILE A 74 -0.33 -0.60 -3.39
CA ILE A 74 -0.04 0.79 -3.01
C ILE A 74 1.46 1.01 -2.89
N GLY A 75 1.97 2.15 -3.32
CA GLY A 75 3.36 2.53 -3.02
C GLY A 75 3.61 2.54 -1.52
N LYS A 76 4.71 1.94 -1.05
CA LYS A 76 5.02 1.85 0.38
C LYS A 76 5.39 3.23 0.91
N SER A 77 4.39 3.94 1.40
CA SER A 77 4.51 5.14 2.21
C SER A 77 4.33 4.73 3.66
N ASP A 78 5.32 5.03 4.51
CA ASP A 78 5.21 4.76 5.97
C ASP A 78 4.01 5.46 6.62
N ASN A 79 3.45 6.44 5.91
CA ASN A 79 2.36 7.30 6.34
C ASN A 79 0.97 6.81 5.91
N ASP A 80 0.84 5.72 5.16
CA ASP A 80 -0.45 5.17 4.74
C ASP A 80 -0.74 3.83 5.42
N THR A 81 -2.02 3.58 5.71
CA THR A 81 -2.54 2.28 6.14
C THR A 81 -3.48 1.76 5.07
N LEU A 82 -3.11 0.63 4.45
CA LEU A 82 -3.96 -0.13 3.54
C LEU A 82 -4.74 -1.19 4.32
N SER A 83 -6.05 -1.18 4.18
CA SER A 83 -6.94 -2.24 4.65
C SER A 83 -7.66 -2.83 3.44
N VAL A 84 -7.41 -4.10 3.15
CA VAL A 84 -8.16 -4.87 2.15
C VAL A 84 -8.91 -5.95 2.89
N THR A 85 -10.23 -5.95 2.76
CA THR A 85 -11.10 -6.93 3.39
C THR A 85 -12.06 -7.48 2.34
N LYS A 86 -12.13 -8.80 2.21
CA LYS A 86 -13.16 -9.48 1.42
C LYS A 86 -14.24 -10.01 2.37
N ALA A 87 -15.46 -9.53 2.22
CA ALA A 87 -16.61 -10.01 2.95
C ALA A 87 -17.61 -10.59 1.95
N SER A 88 -17.73 -11.93 1.93
CA SER A 88 -18.57 -12.66 0.97
C SER A 88 -18.27 -12.27 -0.49
N SER A 89 -19.14 -11.46 -1.10
CA SER A 89 -19.05 -11.00 -2.49
C SER A 89 -18.62 -9.53 -2.61
N GLN A 90 -18.12 -8.90 -1.55
CA GLN A 90 -17.65 -7.50 -1.60
C GLN A 90 -16.17 -7.40 -1.21
N LEU A 91 -15.38 -6.86 -2.13
CA LEU A 91 -14.00 -6.47 -1.89
C LEU A 91 -13.97 -5.00 -1.45
N SER A 92 -13.62 -4.75 -0.19
CA SER A 92 -13.46 -3.41 0.36
C SER A 92 -11.98 -3.06 0.47
N VAL A 93 -11.57 -2.00 -0.22
CA VAL A 93 -10.22 -1.44 -0.20
C VAL A 93 -10.29 -0.06 0.42
N GLU A 94 -9.63 0.13 1.55
CA GLU A 94 -9.57 1.41 2.24
C GLU A 94 -8.11 1.84 2.43
N VAL A 95 -7.81 3.08 2.05
CA VAL A 95 -6.51 3.70 2.30
C VAL A 95 -6.69 4.95 3.12
N LYS A 96 -6.08 4.96 4.32
CA LYS A 96 -6.12 6.09 5.25
C LYS A 96 -4.71 6.56 5.57
N PRO A 97 -4.47 7.88 5.65
CA PRO A 97 -3.23 8.38 6.23
C PRO A 97 -3.16 8.00 7.71
N LYS A 98 -2.01 7.51 8.16
CA LYS A 98 -1.72 7.31 9.58
C LYS A 98 -1.73 8.67 10.26
N LYS A 99 -2.63 8.83 11.24
CA LYS A 99 -2.67 10.02 12.10
C LYS A 99 -1.37 10.09 12.90
N ARG A 100 -0.39 10.87 12.44
CA ARG A 100 0.72 11.31 13.31
C ARG A 100 0.22 12.49 14.13
N LEU A 101 0.21 12.31 15.44
CA LEU A 101 -0.10 13.34 16.42
C LEU A 101 0.89 14.51 16.24
N PHE A 102 0.37 15.62 15.70
CA PHE A 102 0.81 17.00 15.84
C PHE A 102 1.57 17.77 14.73
N PHE A 103 2.56 17.28 13.96
CA PHE A 103 3.26 18.22 13.03
C PHE A 103 3.95 17.57 11.81
N ASN A 104 3.23 17.17 10.75
CA ASN A 104 3.88 16.98 9.42
C ASN A 104 2.96 16.83 8.18
N ILE A 105 1.81 17.52 8.14
CA ILE A 105 0.91 17.48 6.98
C ILE A 105 1.49 18.11 5.69
N PHE A 106 2.52 18.95 5.79
CA PHE A 106 3.10 19.65 4.63
C PHE A 106 4.05 18.82 3.76
N SER A 107 4.49 17.65 4.23
CA SER A 107 5.42 16.77 3.49
C SER A 107 4.79 15.43 3.11
N TYR A 108 3.47 15.32 3.23
CA TYR A 108 2.75 14.11 2.86
C TYR A 108 2.69 13.98 1.33
N LYS A 109 3.37 12.95 0.81
CA LYS A 109 3.29 12.54 -0.60
C LYS A 109 2.42 11.29 -0.70
N PRO A 110 1.15 11.41 -1.12
CA PRO A 110 0.31 10.24 -1.32
C PRO A 110 0.92 9.34 -2.40
N SER A 111 0.83 8.02 -2.19
CA SER A 111 1.20 7.02 -3.19
C SER A 111 -0.02 6.58 -3.98
N ASP A 112 0.15 6.23 -5.26
CA ASP A 112 -0.96 5.75 -6.08
C ASP A 112 -1.42 4.36 -5.64
N LEU A 113 -2.73 4.23 -5.43
CA LEU A 113 -3.42 2.96 -5.24
C LEU A 113 -3.78 2.39 -6.61
N VAL A 114 -3.17 1.27 -6.95
CA VAL A 114 -3.45 0.54 -8.20
C VAL A 114 -4.23 -0.70 -7.85
N ILE A 115 -5.41 -0.85 -8.44
CA ILE A 115 -6.25 -2.03 -8.32
C ILE A 115 -6.30 -2.69 -9.68
N THR A 116 -5.83 -3.93 -9.76
CA THR A 116 -5.91 -4.74 -10.98
C THR A 116 -6.97 -5.81 -10.78
N LEU A 117 -7.97 -5.84 -11.65
CA LEU A 117 -9.07 -6.79 -11.61
C LEU A 117 -8.88 -7.85 -12.71
N PRO A 118 -9.24 -9.12 -12.44
CA PRO A 118 -9.15 -10.19 -13.42
C PRO A 118 -10.28 -10.14 -14.48
N THR A 119 -11.34 -9.37 -14.23
CA THR A 119 -12.53 -9.26 -15.07
C THR A 119 -12.98 -7.80 -15.16
N SER A 120 -13.59 -7.44 -16.29
CA SER A 120 -14.23 -6.14 -16.53
C SER A 120 -15.68 -6.07 -16.03
N GLU A 121 -16.28 -7.23 -15.76
CA GLU A 121 -17.64 -7.35 -15.25
C GLU A 121 -17.64 -7.42 -13.74
N LEU A 122 -18.52 -6.65 -13.11
CA LEU A 122 -18.67 -6.53 -11.66
C LEU A 122 -20.15 -6.50 -11.31
N ASN A 123 -20.50 -6.80 -10.06
CA ASN A 123 -21.86 -6.53 -9.60
C ASN A 123 -22.03 -5.03 -9.34
N ASN A 124 -21.23 -4.47 -8.43
CA ASN A 124 -21.25 -3.03 -8.13
C ASN A 124 -19.83 -2.45 -8.08
N LEU A 125 -19.68 -1.21 -8.51
CA LEU A 125 -18.45 -0.43 -8.42
C LEU A 125 -18.70 0.85 -7.62
N ASP A 126 -18.17 0.93 -6.40
CA ASP A 126 -18.22 2.13 -5.54
C ASP A 126 -16.81 2.63 -5.27
N VAL A 127 -16.44 3.76 -5.88
CA VAL A 127 -15.11 4.35 -5.77
C VAL A 127 -15.23 5.77 -5.24
N SER A 128 -14.56 6.03 -4.13
CA SER A 128 -14.58 7.33 -3.47
C SER A 128 -13.17 7.84 -3.16
N SER A 129 -12.94 9.11 -3.47
CA SER A 129 -11.75 9.85 -3.03
C SER A 129 -12.12 11.25 -2.55
N VAL A 130 -11.39 11.79 -1.58
CA VAL A 130 -11.59 13.18 -1.15
C VAL A 130 -10.72 14.11 -2.00
N SER A 131 -9.44 13.83 -2.11
CA SER A 131 -8.46 14.70 -2.78
C SER A 131 -7.62 13.99 -3.85
N GLY A 132 -7.71 12.65 -3.95
CA GLY A 132 -7.04 11.89 -4.99
C GLY A 132 -7.85 11.85 -6.29
N SER A 133 -7.18 11.67 -7.41
CA SER A 133 -7.85 11.46 -8.69
C SER A 133 -8.26 10.00 -8.86
N ILE A 134 -9.39 9.76 -9.53
CA ILE A 134 -9.90 8.44 -9.88
C ILE A 134 -9.67 8.24 -11.37
N GLN A 135 -9.02 7.15 -11.75
CA GLN A 135 -8.73 6.78 -13.13
C GLN A 135 -9.21 5.35 -13.40
N VAL A 136 -10.09 5.19 -14.38
CA VAL A 136 -10.53 3.89 -14.89
C VAL A 136 -9.97 3.75 -16.30
N LEU A 137 -8.92 2.93 -16.45
CA LEU A 137 -8.13 2.89 -17.70
C LEU A 137 -8.76 2.02 -18.79
N GLN A 138 -9.67 1.12 -18.44
CA GLN A 138 -10.30 0.17 -19.36
C GLN A 138 -11.81 0.12 -19.12
N PRO A 139 -12.60 -0.32 -20.13
CA PRO A 139 -14.04 -0.41 -20.00
C PRO A 139 -14.47 -1.33 -18.85
N ILE A 140 -15.40 -0.87 -18.02
CA ILE A 140 -15.98 -1.65 -16.92
C ILE A 140 -17.50 -1.73 -17.10
N THR A 141 -18.06 -2.92 -16.87
CA THR A 141 -19.50 -3.16 -16.83
C THR A 141 -19.91 -3.56 -15.43
N ALA A 142 -20.89 -2.87 -14.85
CA ALA A 142 -21.43 -3.20 -13.53
C ALA A 142 -22.92 -2.91 -13.48
N GLN A 143 -23.67 -3.47 -12.53
CA GLN A 143 -25.09 -3.12 -12.38
C GLN A 143 -25.27 -1.72 -11.80
N GLN A 144 -24.34 -1.30 -10.96
CA GLN A 144 -24.31 0.05 -10.39
C GLN A 144 -22.89 0.57 -10.36
N ILE A 145 -22.70 1.78 -10.87
CA ILE A 145 -21.45 2.53 -10.76
C ILE A 145 -21.68 3.79 -9.95
N LYS A 146 -20.83 3.97 -8.94
CA LYS A 146 -20.73 5.18 -8.15
C LYS A 146 -19.28 5.62 -8.08
N LEU A 147 -18.94 6.69 -8.78
CA LEU A 147 -17.63 7.34 -8.71
C LEU A 147 -17.82 8.69 -8.04
N ASN A 148 -17.15 8.93 -6.92
CA ASN A 148 -17.26 10.17 -6.17
C ASN A 148 -15.89 10.75 -5.84
N SER A 149 -15.71 12.03 -6.15
CA SER A 149 -14.50 12.78 -5.84
C SER A 149 -14.87 14.15 -5.30
N THR A 150 -14.30 14.56 -4.16
CA THR A 150 -14.57 15.90 -3.61
C THR A 150 -13.70 16.97 -4.26
N SER A 151 -12.40 16.71 -4.45
CA SER A 151 -11.41 17.68 -4.93
C SER A 151 -10.46 17.13 -5.99
N GLY A 152 -10.51 15.82 -6.28
CA GLY A 152 -9.72 15.18 -7.34
C GLY A 152 -10.48 15.07 -8.65
N LYS A 153 -9.77 14.75 -9.74
CA LYS A 153 -10.38 14.51 -11.06
C LYS A 153 -10.92 13.10 -11.14
N ILE A 154 -12.00 12.89 -11.89
CA ILE A 154 -12.49 11.57 -12.27
C ILE A 154 -12.28 11.45 -13.78
N ASP A 155 -11.49 10.46 -14.17
CA ASP A 155 -11.23 10.10 -15.57
C ASP A 155 -11.64 8.64 -15.76
N ALA A 156 -12.60 8.41 -16.65
CA ALA A 156 -13.18 7.09 -16.87
C ALA A 156 -13.38 6.89 -18.36
N LEU A 157 -12.65 5.93 -18.94
CA LEU A 157 -12.65 5.71 -20.39
C LEU A 157 -14.02 5.28 -20.91
N ASP A 158 -14.58 4.22 -20.34
CA ASP A 158 -15.92 3.70 -20.65
C ASP A 158 -16.46 2.97 -19.42
N VAL A 159 -17.62 3.38 -18.91
CA VAL A 159 -18.23 2.76 -17.74
C VAL A 159 -19.71 2.56 -18.00
N LEU A 160 -20.12 1.29 -18.07
CA LEU A 160 -21.45 0.87 -18.47
C LEU A 160 -22.20 0.32 -17.26
N ALA A 161 -23.35 0.95 -16.96
CA ALA A 161 -24.28 0.55 -15.90
C ALA A 161 -25.48 -0.21 -16.48
#